data_AF-V5FRD9-F1
#
_entry.id   AF-V5FRD9-F1
#
_cell.length_a   1.000
_cell.length_b   1.000
_cell.length_c   1.000
_cell.angle_alpha   90.00
_cell.angle_beta   90.00
_cell.angle_gamma   90.00
#
_symmetry.space_group_name_H-M   'P 1'
#
loop_
_entity.id
_entity.type
_entity.pdbx_description
1 polymer ?
#
loop_
_entity_poly.entity_id
_entity_poly.type
_entity_poly.pdbx_seq_one_letter_code
_entity_poly.pdbx_strand_id
1 'polypeptide(L)'
;HISKEYFSLLKAVINSKYYTASPEEACIFIPSIDTLNQDRIRLNLTSRALHSLPYWRNGENHLIFNMISGSAPDFSRVVELHLGNALVAGAGFDTYTFREKFDVSLPLFSPVAKLGEVEGTFHDRTWLVTSSQLNI
;
A
#
# COMPACT_ATOMS: atom_id res chain seq x y z
N HIS A 1 0.27 -14.61 -8.50
CA HIS A 1 -1.18 -14.65 -8.23
C HIS A 1 -1.58 -13.29 -7.71
N ILE A 2 -2.71 -12.73 -8.15
CA ILE A 2 -3.20 -11.42 -7.71
C ILE A 2 -4.37 -11.63 -6.74
N SER A 3 -4.35 -10.97 -5.59
CA SER A 3 -5.42 -11.03 -4.61
C SER A 3 -6.67 -10.28 -5.10
N LYS A 4 -7.83 -10.57 -4.49
CA LYS A 4 -9.08 -9.87 -4.81
C LYS A 4 -9.00 -8.40 -4.38
N GLU A 5 -8.29 -8.15 -3.29
CA GLU A 5 -8.04 -6.84 -2.70
C GLU A 5 -7.22 -5.99 -3.66
N TYR A 6 -6.09 -6.51 -4.15
CA TYR A 6 -5.25 -5.78 -5.11
C TYR A 6 -5.94 -5.57 -6.45
N PHE A 7 -6.68 -6.58 -6.94
CA PHE A 7 -7.48 -6.43 -8.14
C PHE A 7 -8.55 -5.33 -7.99
N SER A 8 -9.20 -5.24 -6.83
CA SER A 8 -10.19 -4.20 -6.55
C SER A 8 -9.55 -2.81 -6.52
N LEU A 9 -8.34 -2.71 -5.97
CA LEU A 9 -7.54 -1.47 -5.99
C LEU A 9 -7.22 -1.04 -7.42
N LEU A 10 -6.66 -1.93 -8.24
CA LEU A 10 -6.36 -1.63 -9.64
C LEU A 10 -7.61 -1.22 -10.41
N LYS A 11 -8.73 -1.92 -10.20
CA LYS A 11 -10.01 -1.60 -10.82
C LYS A 11 -10.52 -0.21 -10.42
N ALA A 12 -10.35 0.19 -9.15
CA ALA A 12 -10.71 1.53 -8.69
C ALA A 12 -9.88 2.62 -9.37
N VAL A 13 -8.57 2.39 -9.55
CA VAL A 13 -7.69 3.30 -10.30
C VAL A 13 -8.13 3.40 -11.76
N ILE A 14 -8.31 2.26 -12.44
CA ILE A 14 -8.68 2.19 -13.86
C ILE A 14 -10.03 2.89 -14.13
N ASN A 15 -10.98 2.76 -13.22
CA ASN A 15 -12.29 3.39 -13.34
C ASN A 15 -12.31 4.88 -12.97
N SER A 16 -11.19 5.42 -12.46
CA SER A 16 -11.09 6.83 -12.09
C SER A 16 -10.79 7.71 -13.30
N LYS A 17 -11.13 8.99 -13.19
CA LYS A 17 -10.78 10.01 -14.21
C LYS A 17 -9.27 10.29 -14.34
N TYR A 18 -8.45 9.75 -13.44
CA TYR A 18 -7.00 9.98 -13.40
C TYR A 18 -6.22 8.88 -14.14
N TYR A 19 -6.89 7.83 -14.59
CA TYR A 19 -6.25 6.75 -15.33
C TYR A 19 -5.94 7.16 -16.76
N THR A 20 -4.74 6.81 -17.22
CA THR A 20 -4.36 6.78 -18.64
C THR A 20 -3.71 5.44 -18.97
N ALA A 21 -3.92 4.96 -20.19
CA ALA A 21 -3.27 3.76 -20.70
C ALA A 21 -1.90 4.06 -21.34
N SER A 22 -1.57 5.34 -21.62
CA SER A 22 -0.28 5.74 -22.17
C SER A 22 0.74 5.97 -21.04
N PRO A 23 1.86 5.23 -21.02
CA PRO A 23 2.95 5.47 -20.08
C PRO A 23 3.55 6.88 -20.14
N GLU A 24 3.48 7.54 -21.30
CA GLU A 24 4.07 8.85 -21.56
C GLU A 24 3.24 9.99 -20.98
N GLU A 25 1.93 9.79 -20.82
CA GLU A 25 1.02 10.71 -20.17
C GLU A 25 0.90 10.45 -18.66
N ALA A 26 1.36 9.29 -18.19
CA ALA A 26 1.23 8.87 -16.81
C ALA A 26 2.19 9.64 -15.90
N CYS A 27 1.65 10.32 -14.89
CA CYS A 27 2.45 10.93 -13.83
C CYS A 27 3.01 9.90 -12.84
N ILE A 28 2.24 8.84 -12.58
CA ILE A 28 2.54 7.80 -11.60
C ILE A 28 2.24 6.42 -12.20
N PHE A 29 3.15 5.48 -12.02
CA PHE A 29 3.02 4.09 -12.42
C PHE A 29 2.59 3.22 -11.25
N ILE A 30 1.57 2.40 -11.45
CA ILE A 30 1.13 1.40 -10.48
C ILE A 30 1.38 0.02 -11.10
N PRO A 31 2.35 -0.75 -10.58
CA PRO A 31 2.62 -2.10 -11.09
C PRO A 31 1.40 -3.02 -10.99
N SER A 32 1.33 -4.05 -11.83
CA SER A 32 0.35 -5.14 -11.70
C SER A 32 0.85 -6.27 -10.78
N ILE A 33 1.85 -5.98 -9.93
CA ILE A 33 2.48 -6.91 -9.00
C ILE A 33 1.90 -6.69 -7.61
N ASP A 34 1.12 -7.66 -7.14
CA ASP A 34 0.51 -7.62 -5.82
C ASP A 34 1.58 -7.65 -4.72
N THR A 35 1.64 -6.57 -3.95
CA THR A 35 2.58 -6.33 -2.85
C THR A 35 1.86 -6.00 -1.54
N LEU A 36 0.53 -6.20 -1.46
CA LEU A 36 -0.25 -5.80 -0.29
C LEU A 36 0.15 -6.52 0.99
N ASN A 37 0.56 -7.79 0.89
CA ASN A 37 0.96 -8.61 2.03
C ASN A 37 2.30 -9.26 1.75
N GLN A 38 3.33 -8.79 2.44
CA GLN A 38 4.70 -9.23 2.28
C GLN A 38 4.88 -10.73 2.61
N ASP A 39 4.10 -11.27 3.55
CA ASP A 39 4.10 -12.69 3.92
C ASP A 39 3.69 -13.62 2.76
N ARG A 40 2.98 -13.08 1.76
CA ARG A 40 2.48 -13.84 0.60
C ARG A 40 3.38 -13.75 -0.64
N ILE A 41 4.52 -13.07 -0.55
CA ILE A 41 5.42 -12.85 -1.68
C ILE A 41 6.85 -13.32 -1.38
N ARG A 42 7.60 -13.60 -2.45
CA ARG A 42 9.03 -13.94 -2.34
C ARG A 42 9.87 -12.69 -2.59
N LEU A 43 10.33 -12.04 -1.53
CA LEU A 43 11.00 -10.73 -1.56
C LEU A 43 12.01 -10.55 -2.71
N ASN A 44 12.95 -11.47 -2.86
CA ASN A 44 13.98 -11.39 -3.91
C ASN A 44 13.36 -11.49 -5.32
N LEU A 45 12.46 -12.46 -5.54
CA LEU A 45 11.81 -12.62 -6.85
C LEU A 45 10.91 -11.43 -7.18
N THR A 46 10.15 -10.94 -6.21
CA THR A 46 9.28 -9.77 -6.39
C THR A 46 10.10 -8.51 -6.68
N SER A 47 11.20 -8.29 -5.96
CA SER A 47 12.11 -7.16 -6.21
C SER A 47 12.71 -7.23 -7.62
N ARG A 48 13.18 -8.41 -8.05
CA ARG A 48 13.67 -8.62 -9.42
C ARG A 48 12.58 -8.39 -10.47
N ALA A 49 11.35 -8.84 -10.20
CA ALA A 49 10.22 -8.62 -11.08
C ALA A 49 9.90 -7.13 -11.23
N LEU A 50 9.86 -6.37 -10.12
CA LEU A 50 9.70 -4.92 -10.15
C LEU A 50 10.80 -4.24 -10.98
N HIS A 51 12.05 -4.63 -10.78
CA HIS A 51 13.19 -4.07 -11.52
C HIS A 51 13.19 -4.42 -13.01
N SER A 52 12.49 -5.49 -13.40
CA SER A 52 12.30 -5.87 -14.80
C SER A 52 11.17 -5.14 -15.50
N LEU A 53 10.37 -4.34 -14.78
CA LEU A 53 9.26 -3.60 -15.38
C LEU A 53 9.77 -2.51 -16.33
N PRO A 54 9.09 -2.32 -17.48
CA PRO A 54 9.32 -1.15 -18.31
C PRO A 54 9.16 0.14 -17.49
N TYR A 55 9.97 1.14 -17.80
CA TYR A 55 9.95 2.45 -17.14
C TYR A 55 10.27 2.46 -15.63
N TRP A 56 10.65 1.32 -15.01
CA TRP A 56 10.94 1.26 -13.57
C TRP A 56 11.87 2.38 -13.09
N ARG A 57 12.94 2.68 -13.84
CA ARG A 57 13.88 3.80 -13.56
C ARG A 57 14.24 3.89 -12.07
N ASN A 58 14.66 2.76 -11.50
CA ASN A 58 14.96 2.63 -10.08
C ASN A 58 13.82 3.07 -9.14
N GLY A 59 12.56 2.82 -9.52
CA GLY A 59 11.36 3.15 -8.77
C GLY A 59 10.82 4.56 -8.98
N GLU A 60 11.46 5.41 -9.78
CA GLU A 60 10.98 6.77 -10.01
C GLU A 60 9.54 6.80 -10.53
N ASN A 61 8.71 7.65 -9.94
CA ASN A 61 7.27 7.78 -10.23
C ASN A 61 6.45 6.49 -10.05
N HIS A 62 6.95 5.47 -9.37
CA HIS A 62 6.18 4.27 -9.07
C HIS A 62 5.51 4.37 -7.70
N LEU A 63 4.25 3.93 -7.60
CA LEU A 63 3.51 3.82 -6.35
C LEU A 63 3.25 2.36 -6.01
N ILE A 64 3.82 1.92 -4.88
CA ILE A 64 3.72 0.55 -4.37
C ILE A 64 2.74 0.53 -3.20
N PHE A 65 1.75 -0.37 -3.26
CA PHE A 65 0.78 -0.55 -2.18
C PHE A 65 1.20 -1.68 -1.26
N ASN A 66 1.32 -1.40 0.03
CA ASN A 66 1.69 -2.42 1.02
C ASN A 66 0.94 -2.22 2.34
N MET A 67 0.08 -3.17 2.70
CA MET A 67 -0.74 -3.13 3.90
C MET A 67 -0.12 -3.89 5.07
N ILE A 68 0.63 -4.95 4.78
CA ILE A 68 1.27 -5.81 5.79
C ILE A 68 2.74 -5.99 5.39
N SER A 69 3.63 -5.35 6.15
CA SER A 69 5.08 -5.46 6.03
C SER A 69 5.65 -6.52 6.96
N GLY A 70 6.68 -7.23 6.52
CA GLY A 70 7.24 -8.37 7.27
C GLY A 70 6.41 -9.65 7.14
N SER A 71 6.78 -10.65 7.94
CA SER A 71 6.15 -11.97 7.98
C SER A 71 6.02 -12.42 9.43
N ALA A 72 4.99 -13.21 9.75
CA ALA A 72 4.86 -13.72 11.11
C ALA A 72 6.10 -14.55 11.52
N PRO A 73 6.59 -14.42 12.76
CA PRO A 73 6.06 -13.59 13.86
C PRO A 73 6.53 -12.13 13.86
N ASP A 74 7.53 -11.79 13.04
CA ASP A 74 8.23 -10.50 13.07
C ASP A 74 7.76 -9.57 11.94
N PHE A 75 6.63 -8.90 12.17
CA PHE A 75 6.15 -7.86 11.26
C PHE A 75 7.08 -6.64 11.29
N SER A 76 7.40 -6.10 10.12
CA SER A 76 8.34 -5.01 9.94
C SER A 76 7.60 -3.67 9.78
N ARG A 77 8.24 -2.57 10.18
CA ARG A 77 7.72 -1.20 9.96
C ARG A 77 8.17 -0.62 8.62
N VAL A 78 8.98 -1.37 7.88
CA VAL A 78 9.52 -1.04 6.57
C VAL A 78 9.09 -2.12 5.58
N VAL A 79 8.82 -1.74 4.34
CA VAL A 79 8.62 -2.70 3.24
C VAL A 79 9.98 -3.26 2.85
N GLU A 80 10.17 -4.58 2.95
CA GLU A 80 11.49 -5.23 2.74
C GLU A 80 11.76 -5.57 1.26
N LEU A 81 11.09 -4.87 0.35
CA LEU A 81 11.33 -4.94 -1.08
C LEU A 81 12.37 -3.92 -1.52
N HIS A 82 13.15 -4.24 -2.55
CA HIS A 82 14.10 -3.28 -3.11
C HIS A 82 13.37 -2.30 -4.02
N LEU A 83 12.81 -1.24 -3.43
CA LEU A 83 11.92 -0.30 -4.12
C LEU A 83 12.61 0.91 -4.76
N GLY A 84 13.89 1.16 -4.43
CA GLY A 84 14.59 2.35 -4.91
C GLY A 84 13.86 3.64 -4.51
N ASN A 85 13.54 4.47 -5.51
CA ASN A 85 12.87 5.75 -5.37
C ASN A 85 11.33 5.64 -5.47
N ALA A 86 10.74 4.44 -5.38
CA ALA A 86 9.29 4.31 -5.42
C ALA A 86 8.62 4.86 -4.17
N LEU A 87 7.46 5.47 -4.38
CA LEU A 87 6.52 5.90 -3.34
C LEU A 87 5.87 4.67 -2.73
N VAL A 88 5.63 4.69 -1.43
CA VAL A 88 4.90 3.62 -0.74
C VAL A 88 3.59 4.19 -0.22
N ALA A 89 2.48 3.60 -0.68
CA ALA A 89 1.18 3.76 -0.07
C ALA A 89 0.95 2.60 0.89
N GLY A 90 1.09 2.84 2.19
CA GLY A 90 1.11 1.74 3.15
C GLY A 90 0.56 2.07 4.52
N ALA A 91 0.29 1.02 5.29
CA ALA A 91 -0.38 1.13 6.58
C ALA A 91 0.50 0.80 7.79
N GLY A 92 1.68 0.22 7.58
CA GLY A 92 2.59 -0.22 8.64
C GLY A 92 3.67 0.79 9.05
N PHE A 93 3.56 2.05 8.64
CA PHE A 93 4.56 3.07 8.94
C PHE A 93 4.65 3.42 10.44
N ASP A 94 5.83 3.85 10.88
CA ASP A 94 6.01 4.62 12.11
C ASP A 94 6.63 5.99 11.82
N THR A 95 6.95 6.75 12.87
CA THR A 95 7.54 8.09 12.76
C THR A 95 8.95 8.08 12.15
N TYR A 96 9.62 6.94 12.08
CA TYR A 96 10.97 6.81 11.52
C TYR A 96 10.96 6.27 10.09
N THR A 97 9.96 5.46 9.72
CA THR A 97 9.89 4.80 8.41
C THR A 97 9.01 5.55 7.42
N PHE A 98 8.10 6.41 7.89
CA PHE A 98 7.31 7.28 7.03
C PHE A 98 8.16 8.40 6.43
N ARG A 99 8.25 8.49 5.10
CA ARG A 99 8.89 9.61 4.42
C ARG A 99 7.87 10.74 4.22
N GLU A 100 7.91 11.74 5.10
CA GLU A 100 7.02 12.90 5.02
C GLU A 100 7.08 13.56 3.64
N LYS A 101 5.92 13.93 3.09
CA LYS A 101 5.77 14.56 1.76
C LYS A 101 6.19 13.67 0.58
N PHE A 102 6.44 12.38 0.84
CA PHE A 102 6.82 11.42 -0.17
C PHE A 102 5.88 10.21 -0.14
N ASP A 103 5.78 9.52 0.99
CA ASP A 103 4.90 8.35 1.13
C ASP A 103 3.45 8.75 1.44
N VAL A 104 2.54 7.79 1.20
CA VAL A 104 1.10 7.95 1.47
C VAL A 104 0.69 7.00 2.59
N SER A 105 0.34 7.55 3.75
CA SER A 105 -0.19 6.74 4.85
C SER A 105 -1.61 6.29 4.52
N LEU A 106 -1.83 4.98 4.52
CA LEU A 106 -3.16 4.37 4.35
C LEU A 106 -3.63 3.80 5.69
N PRO A 107 -4.92 3.95 6.02
CA PRO A 107 -5.47 3.31 7.21
C PRO A 107 -5.64 1.81 6.98
N LEU A 108 -5.27 1.00 7.98
CA LEU A 108 -5.58 -0.43 8.00
C LEU A 108 -6.81 -0.67 8.86
N PHE A 109 -7.88 -1.18 8.25
CA PHE A 109 -9.07 -1.59 8.99
C PHE A 109 -8.91 -3.03 9.49
N SER A 110 -8.97 -3.21 10.81
CA SER A 110 -9.05 -4.53 11.43
C SER A 110 -10.52 -4.90 11.65
N PRO A 111 -10.99 -6.08 11.19
CA PRO A 111 -12.31 -6.58 11.55
C PRO A 111 -12.53 -6.69 13.07
N VAL A 112 -11.47 -6.87 13.85
CA VAL A 112 -11.52 -6.88 15.31
C VAL A 112 -11.78 -5.47 15.86
N ALA A 113 -11.22 -4.43 15.22
CA ALA A 113 -11.50 -3.04 15.62
C ALA A 113 -12.98 -2.68 15.47
N LYS A 114 -13.70 -3.37 14.56
CA LYS A 114 -15.16 -3.24 14.44
C LYS A 114 -15.90 -3.60 15.74
N LEU A 115 -15.38 -4.52 16.54
CA LEU A 115 -15.99 -4.90 17.83
C LEU A 115 -15.90 -3.76 18.87
N GLY A 116 -14.97 -2.82 18.68
CA GLY A 116 -14.82 -1.63 19.51
C GLY A 116 -15.49 -0.38 18.90
N GLU A 117 -16.22 -0.50 17.78
CA GLU A 117 -16.98 0.61 17.25
C GLU A 117 -18.07 1.03 18.25
N VAL A 118 -18.09 2.31 18.60
CA VAL A 118 -19.11 2.86 19.50
C VAL A 118 -20.37 3.09 18.68
N GLU A 119 -21.38 2.25 18.88
CA GLU A 119 -22.73 2.48 18.36
C GLU A 119 -23.43 3.62 19.12
N GLY A 120 -24.21 4.44 18.41
CA GLY A 120 -25.00 5.51 19.04
C GLY A 120 -24.24 6.81 19.28
N THR A 121 -23.46 7.28 18.31
CA THR A 121 -22.90 8.64 18.37
C THR A 121 -24.01 9.65 18.15
N PHE A 122 -24.28 10.50 19.15
CA PHE A 122 -25.34 11.52 19.11
C PHE A 122 -25.15 12.62 18.04
N HIS A 123 -24.05 12.59 17.29
CA HIS A 123 -23.71 13.54 16.24
C HIS A 123 -23.06 12.85 15.05
N ASP A 124 -23.36 13.33 13.84
CA ASP A 124 -22.66 12.94 12.62
C ASP A 124 -21.18 13.34 12.75
N ARG A 125 -20.29 12.35 12.76
CA ARG A 125 -18.86 12.61 12.78
C ARG A 125 -18.40 13.02 11.39
N THR A 126 -17.84 14.21 11.27
CA THR A 126 -17.20 14.69 10.02
C THR A 126 -15.94 13.90 9.66
N TRP A 127 -15.33 13.23 10.65
CA TRP A 127 -14.04 12.54 10.51
C TRP A 127 -14.12 11.09 10.99
N LEU A 128 -13.63 10.16 10.17
CA LEU A 128 -13.39 8.77 10.54
C LEU A 128 -12.01 8.65 11.20
N VAL A 129 -11.96 8.22 12.45
CA VAL A 129 -10.71 7.92 13.17
C VAL A 129 -10.44 6.42 13.04
N THR A 130 -9.27 6.07 12.53
CA THR A 130 -8.83 4.70 12.32
C THR A 130 -7.39 4.60 12.82
N SER A 131 -7.12 3.58 13.65
CA SER A 131 -5.77 3.29 14.15
C SER A 131 -5.14 2.22 13.28
N SER A 132 -3.95 2.48 12.77
CA SER A 132 -3.21 1.57 11.88
C SER A 132 -2.28 0.61 12.63
N GLN A 133 -2.25 0.63 13.97
CA GLN A 133 -1.34 -0.21 14.73
C GLN A 133 -1.85 -1.66 14.86
N LEU A 134 -1.05 -2.60 14.33
CA LEU A 134 -1.25 -4.04 14.46
C LEU A 134 -0.83 -4.59 15.85
N ASN A 135 -0.06 -3.82 16.62
CA ASN A 135 0.34 -4.18 17.98
C ASN A 135 -0.73 -3.71 18.97
N ILE A 136 -1.73 -4.56 19.22
CA ILE A 136 -2.60 -4.49 20.40
C ILE A 136 -2.33 -5.73 21.23
#